data_AF-A0A4R0SNS2-F1
#
_entry.id   AF-A0A4R0SNS2-F1
#
_cell.length_a   1.000
_cell.length_b   1.000
_cell.length_c   1.000
_cell.angle_alpha   90.00
_cell.angle_beta   90.00
_cell.angle_gamma   90.00
#
_symmetry.space_group_name_H-M   'P 1'
#
loop_
_entity.id
_entity.type
_entity.pdbx_description
1 polymer ?
#
loop_
_entity_poly.entity_id
_entity_poly.type
_entity_poly.pdbx_seq_one_letter_code
_entity_poly.pdbx_strand_id
1 'polypeptide(L)'
;MAALGASVGARPLMGRAYEGDPTRLPAESFGLAPVVPPKRNRTAPWDYDREAYKGRNMVERVFNRMKHYRQAATRHDRLDETFLANLQLIPIAIYLKNTAKNLTSVNTP
;
A
#
# COMPACT_ATOMS: atom_id res chain seq x y z
N MET A 1 27.94 0.18 -4.43
CA MET A 1 26.90 1.17 -4.73
C MET A 1 25.68 0.88 -3.86
N ALA A 2 25.76 1.25 -2.58
CA ALA A 2 24.62 1.15 -1.66
C ALA A 2 23.69 2.33 -1.92
N ALA A 3 22.45 2.07 -2.33
CA ALA A 3 21.47 3.11 -2.56
C ALA A 3 21.17 3.83 -1.23
N LEU A 4 21.37 5.16 -1.21
CA LEU A 4 20.89 6.04 -0.15
C LEU A 4 19.40 5.75 0.09
N GLY A 5 19.05 5.23 1.27
CA GLY A 5 17.66 5.04 1.69
C GLY A 5 17.31 3.65 2.23
N ALA A 6 18.20 2.64 2.12
CA ALA A 6 17.98 1.35 2.76
C ALA A 6 18.18 1.46 4.27
N SER A 7 17.11 1.76 5.00
CA SER A 7 17.07 1.55 6.46
C SER A 7 17.23 0.05 6.71
N VAL A 8 18.44 -0.35 7.08
CA VAL A 8 18.76 -1.71 7.53
C VAL A 8 17.71 -2.12 8.57
N GLY A 9 16.98 -3.21 8.30
CA GLY A 9 15.92 -3.71 9.19
C GLY A 9 14.50 -3.24 8.90
N ALA A 10 14.25 -2.46 7.85
CA ALA A 10 12.87 -2.19 7.43
C ALA A 10 12.16 -3.47 6.99
N ARG A 11 10.88 -3.56 7.39
CA ARG A 11 9.97 -4.68 7.09
C ARG A 11 8.93 -4.23 6.05
N PRO A 12 9.26 -4.24 4.75
CA PRO A 12 8.30 -3.85 3.73
C PRO A 12 7.15 -4.87 3.67
N LEU A 13 5.91 -4.37 3.78
CA LEU A 13 4.70 -5.15 3.56
C LEU A 13 4.46 -5.25 2.05
N MET A 14 4.76 -6.39 1.42
CA MET A 14 4.55 -6.56 -0.02
C MET A 14 3.37 -7.47 -0.31
N GLY A 15 2.74 -7.23 -1.46
CA GLY A 15 1.64 -8.08 -1.92
C GLY A 15 2.11 -9.49 -2.28
N ARG A 16 1.18 -10.44 -2.23
CA ARG A 16 1.39 -11.84 -2.65
C ARG A 16 1.90 -11.99 -4.08
N ALA A 17 1.70 -10.98 -4.94
CA ALA A 17 2.28 -10.97 -6.30
C ALA A 17 3.82 -10.93 -6.29
N TYR A 18 4.43 -10.38 -5.23
CA TYR A 18 5.88 -10.21 -5.03
C TYR A 18 6.49 -11.30 -4.14
N GLU A 19 5.75 -12.38 -3.91
CA GLU A 19 6.17 -13.55 -3.12
C GLU A 19 7.30 -14.34 -3.78
N GLY A 20 7.54 -14.12 -5.08
CA GLY A 20 8.57 -14.83 -5.83
C GLY A 20 9.99 -14.53 -5.37
N ASP A 21 10.84 -15.56 -5.46
CA ASP A 21 12.28 -15.48 -5.19
C ASP A 21 12.99 -14.35 -5.97
N PRO A 22 12.61 -14.01 -7.22
CA PRO A 22 13.20 -12.88 -7.95
C PRO A 22 12.98 -11.50 -7.31
N THR A 23 11.98 -11.34 -6.45
CA THR A 23 11.71 -10.07 -5.75
C THR A 23 12.18 -10.11 -4.31
N ARG A 24 12.06 -11.28 -3.67
CA ARG A 24 12.46 -11.47 -2.27
C ARG A 24 13.97 -11.48 -2.07
N LEU A 25 14.72 -12.20 -2.92
CA LEU A 25 16.18 -12.30 -2.79
C LEU A 25 16.88 -10.94 -2.93
N PRO A 26 16.49 -10.06 -3.88
CA PRO A 26 17.01 -8.71 -3.91
C PRO A 26 16.64 -7.90 -2.66
N ALA A 27 15.41 -8.00 -2.16
CA ALA A 27 15.01 -7.28 -0.95
C ALA A 27 15.87 -7.69 0.26
N GLU A 28 16.12 -8.99 0.42
CA GLU A 28 16.99 -9.53 1.46
C GLU A 28 18.46 -9.10 1.26
N SER A 29 18.96 -9.04 0.02
CA SER A 29 20.31 -8.55 -0.27
C SER A 29 20.49 -7.05 0.02
N PHE A 30 19.40 -6.27 -0.03
CA PHE A 30 19.36 -4.89 0.44
C PHE A 30 19.20 -4.75 1.97
N GLY A 31 19.21 -5.85 2.73
CA GLY A 31 19.07 -5.83 4.19
C GLY A 31 17.64 -5.55 4.67
N LEU A 32 16.64 -5.79 3.82
CA LEU A 32 15.23 -5.68 4.15
C LEU A 32 14.68 -7.04 4.57
N ALA A 33 13.69 -7.04 5.47
CA ALA A 33 12.98 -8.24 5.89
C ALA A 33 11.54 -8.23 5.32
N PRO A 34 11.32 -8.67 4.07
CA PRO A 34 10.03 -8.53 3.41
C PRO A 34 8.96 -9.41 4.06
N VAL A 35 7.85 -8.79 4.46
CA VAL A 35 6.69 -9.49 5.03
C VAL A 35 5.72 -9.78 3.90
N VAL A 36 5.77 -11.00 3.37
CA VAL A 36 4.93 -11.46 2.26
C VAL A 36 4.27 -12.80 2.63
N PRO A 37 2.95 -12.95 2.48
CA PRO A 37 2.29 -14.22 2.69
C PRO A 37 2.67 -15.22 1.58
N PRO A 38 3.09 -16.45 1.93
CA PRO A 38 3.40 -17.48 0.95
C PRO A 38 2.14 -17.86 0.16
N LYS A 39 2.30 -18.21 -1.13
CA LYS A 39 1.19 -18.76 -1.94
C LYS A 39 0.78 -20.13 -1.42
N ARG A 40 -0.51 -20.45 -1.58
CA ARG A 40 -1.08 -21.74 -1.15
C ARG A 40 -0.41 -22.94 -1.83
N ASN A 41 0.09 -22.75 -3.05
CA ASN A 41 0.69 -23.82 -3.86
C ASN A 41 2.21 -23.97 -3.64
N ARG A 42 2.79 -23.27 -2.66
CA ARG A 42 4.23 -23.33 -2.40
C ARG A 42 4.59 -24.56 -1.57
N THR A 43 5.62 -25.28 -2.01
CA THR A 43 6.09 -26.52 -1.36
C THR A 43 6.65 -26.28 0.04
N ALA A 44 7.31 -25.15 0.26
CA ALA A 44 7.88 -24.75 1.55
C ALA A 44 7.37 -23.35 1.93
N PRO A 45 6.20 -23.24 2.58
CA PRO A 45 5.71 -21.98 3.11
C PRO A 45 6.54 -21.55 4.34
N TRP A 46 6.79 -20.25 4.48
CA TRP A 46 7.45 -19.67 5.65
C TRP A 46 6.44 -19.00 6.57
N ASP A 47 6.83 -18.81 7.83
CA ASP A 47 6.10 -17.97 8.77
C ASP A 47 6.34 -16.49 8.47
N TYR A 48 5.26 -15.74 8.47
CA TYR A 48 5.26 -14.29 8.30
C TYR A 48 4.39 -13.66 9.38
N ASP A 49 4.72 -12.41 9.71
CA ASP A 49 3.98 -11.63 10.69
C ASP A 49 2.60 -11.23 10.11
N ARG A 50 1.57 -11.98 10.52
CA ARG A 50 0.18 -11.76 10.09
C ARG A 50 -0.37 -10.45 10.64
N GLU A 51 0.02 -10.06 11.85
CA GLU A 51 -0.42 -8.83 12.50
C GLU A 51 0.12 -7.62 11.72
N ALA A 52 1.42 -7.61 11.42
CA ALA A 52 2.01 -6.58 10.56
C ALA A 52 1.35 -6.56 9.17
N TYR A 53 1.09 -7.73 8.58
CA TYR A 53 0.47 -7.82 7.26
C TYR A 53 -0.97 -7.28 7.20
N LYS A 54 -1.74 -7.32 8.31
CA LYS A 54 -3.09 -6.71 8.38
C LYS A 54 -3.07 -5.21 8.08
N GLY A 55 -1.98 -4.51 8.39
CA GLY A 55 -1.82 -3.08 8.09
C GLY A 55 -2.01 -2.73 6.62
N ARG A 56 -1.75 -3.69 5.72
CA ARG A 56 -1.92 -3.53 4.27
C ARG A 56 -3.38 -3.28 3.85
N ASN A 57 -4.37 -3.83 4.57
CA ASN A 57 -5.79 -3.64 4.27
C ASN A 57 -6.21 -2.17 4.37
N MET A 58 -5.61 -1.40 5.30
CA MET A 58 -5.88 0.03 5.41
C MET A 58 -5.44 0.78 4.14
N VAL A 59 -4.23 0.48 3.66
CA VAL A 59 -3.66 1.04 2.43
C VAL A 59 -4.49 0.62 1.21
N GLU A 60 -4.83 -0.66 1.09
CA GLU A 60 -5.65 -1.19 -0.01
C GLU A 60 -7.04 -0.52 -0.05
N ARG A 61 -7.68 -0.29 1.10
CA ARG A 61 -8.97 0.42 1.16
C ARG A 61 -8.87 1.86 0.69
N VAL A 62 -7.78 2.55 1.00
CA VAL A 62 -7.53 3.92 0.51
C VAL A 62 -7.39 3.90 -1.01
N PHE A 63 -6.53 3.04 -1.56
CA PHE A 63 -6.36 2.93 -3.01
C PHE A 63 -7.64 2.50 -3.72
N ASN A 64 -8.42 1.59 -3.13
CA ASN A 64 -9.71 1.20 -3.70
C ASN A 64 -10.67 2.39 -3.79
N ARG A 65 -10.71 3.23 -2.74
CA ARG A 65 -11.50 4.48 -2.78
C ARG A 65 -10.96 5.48 -3.80
N MET A 66 -9.64 5.61 -3.92
CA MET A 66 -9.02 6.46 -4.95
C MET A 66 -9.39 6.00 -6.36
N LYS A 67 -9.48 4.70 -6.62
CA LYS A 67 -9.85 4.15 -7.93
C LYS A 67 -11.27 4.51 -8.37
N HIS A 68 -12.17 4.90 -7.46
CA HIS A 68 -13.48 5.43 -7.85
C HIS A 68 -13.38 6.78 -8.57
N TYR A 69 -12.30 7.53 -8.35
CA TYR A 69 -12.03 8.76 -9.07
C TYR A 69 -11.39 8.41 -10.42
N ARG A 70 -12.22 8.35 -11.48
CA ARG A 70 -11.80 7.97 -12.84
C ARG A 70 -10.55 8.72 -13.30
N GLN A 71 -10.45 10.01 -13.01
CA GLN A 71 -9.30 10.86 -13.38
C GLN A 71 -7.96 10.32 -12.90
N ALA A 72 -7.88 9.86 -11.64
CA ALA A 72 -6.66 9.28 -11.08
C ALA A 72 -6.45 7.81 -11.47
N ALA A 73 -7.52 7.05 -11.70
CA ALA A 73 -7.42 5.64 -12.03
C ALA A 73 -6.89 5.39 -13.46
N THR A 74 -7.31 6.19 -14.43
CA THR A 74 -6.95 6.02 -15.85
C THR A 74 -5.85 6.97 -16.32
N ARG A 75 -5.33 7.85 -15.45
CA ARG A 75 -4.36 8.89 -15.79
C ARG A 75 -4.84 9.72 -16.99
N HIS A 76 -6.02 10.33 -16.85
CA HIS A 76 -6.55 11.23 -17.88
C HIS A 76 -5.77 12.55 -18.00
N ASP A 77 -5.03 12.90 -16.96
CA ASP A 77 -4.24 14.11 -16.92
C ASP A 77 -3.07 14.04 -17.90
N ARG A 78 -2.98 15.03 -18.80
CA ARG A 78 -1.92 15.12 -19.81
C ARG A 78 -0.58 15.55 -19.23
N LEU A 79 -0.61 16.33 -18.13
CA LEU A 79 0.57 16.84 -17.44
C LEU A 79 0.83 16.02 -16.17
N ASP A 80 2.09 15.65 -15.95
CA ASP A 80 2.50 14.89 -14.77
C ASP A 80 2.24 15.66 -13.47
N GLU A 81 2.39 16.99 -13.51
CA GLU A 81 2.09 17.87 -12.37
C GLU A 81 0.62 17.80 -11.96
N THR A 82 -0.29 17.85 -12.94
CA THR A 82 -1.74 17.74 -12.66
C THR A 82 -2.12 16.36 -12.15
N PHE A 83 -1.45 15.31 -12.64
CA PHE A 83 -1.64 13.95 -12.15
C PHE A 83 -1.19 13.80 -10.69
N LEU A 84 -0.02 14.34 -10.36
CA LEU A 84 0.51 14.36 -8.99
C LEU A 84 -0.40 15.15 -8.04
N ALA A 85 -0.87 16.32 -8.46
CA ALA A 85 -1.82 17.12 -7.69
C ALA A 85 -3.10 16.32 -7.39
N ASN A 86 -3.64 15.61 -8.38
CA ASN A 86 -4.81 14.76 -8.19
C ASN A 86 -4.55 13.58 -7.24
N LEU A 87 -3.38 12.93 -7.37
CA LEU A 87 -2.97 11.86 -6.46
C LEU A 87 -2.86 12.31 -5.01
N GLN A 88 -2.53 13.57 -4.76
CA GLN A 88 -2.47 14.16 -3.41
C GLN A 88 -3.84 14.65 -2.92
N LEU A 89 -4.63 15.27 -3.80
CA LEU A 89 -5.92 15.88 -3.44
C LEU A 89 -6.99 14.83 -3.13
N ILE A 90 -7.03 13.71 -3.87
CA ILE A 90 -8.06 12.68 -3.72
C ILE A 90 -8.02 12.01 -2.33
N PRO A 91 -6.87 11.56 -1.80
CA PRO A 91 -6.77 11.06 -0.43
C PRO A 91 -7.25 12.06 0.62
N ILE A 92 -6.92 13.34 0.46
CA ILE A 92 -7.36 14.41 1.36
C ILE A 92 -8.88 14.54 1.32
N ALA A 93 -9.48 14.56 0.12
CA ALA A 93 -10.92 14.59 -0.04
C ALA A 93 -11.62 13.36 0.57
N ILE A 94 -11.04 12.16 0.40
CA ILE A 94 -11.54 10.92 1.03
C ILE A 94 -11.47 11.03 2.56
N TYR A 95 -10.37 11.56 3.11
CA TYR A 95 -10.19 11.75 4.54
C TYR A 95 -11.25 12.69 5.12
N LEU A 96 -11.42 13.88 4.52
CA LEU A 96 -12.41 14.88 4.93
C LEU A 96 -13.84 14.33 4.86
N LYS A 97 -14.16 13.54 3.83
CA LYS A 97 -15.48 12.91 3.69
C LYS A 97 -15.72 11.86 4.78
N ASN A 98 -14.69 11.11 5.17
CA ASN A 98 -14.80 10.08 6.21
C ASN A 98 -14.91 10.69 7.61
N THR A 99 -14.22 11.80 7.90
CA THR A 99 -14.35 12.52 9.18
C THR A 99 -15.74 13.13 9.32
N ALA A 100 -16.26 13.79 8.29
CA ALA A 100 -17.61 14.37 8.31
C ALA A 100 -18.72 13.32 8.56
N LYS A 101 -18.59 12.11 7.99
CA LYS A 101 -19.51 10.99 8.23
C LYS A 101 -19.45 10.45 9.66
N ASN A 102 -18.26 10.40 10.26
CA ASN A 102 -18.12 9.97 11.65
C ASN A 102 -18.77 10.99 12.61
N LEU A 103 -18.61 12.30 12.35
CA LEU A 103 -19.27 13.36 13.11
C LEU A 103 -20.80 13.27 13.10
N THR A 104 -21.41 12.85 12.00
CA THR A 104 -22.87 12.67 11.91
C THR A 104 -23.34 11.41 12.65
N SER A 105 -22.53 10.35 12.67
CA SER A 105 -22.83 9.11 13.41
C SER A 105 -22.74 9.25 14.93
N VAL A 106 -21.85 10.12 15.44
CA VAL A 106 -21.68 10.32 16.89
C VAL A 106 -22.78 11.21 17.48
N ASN A 107 -23.49 11.98 16.64
CA ASN A 107 -24.51 12.95 17.04
C ASN A 107 -25.95 12.50 16.72
N THR A 108 -26.17 11.22 16.43
CA THR A 108 -27.53 10.65 16.32
C THR A 108 -27.91 10.11 17.70
N PRO A 109 -29.03 10.55 18.33
CA PRO A 109 -29.45 10.07 19.65
C PRO A 109 -29.80 8.58 19.68
#